data_AF-A0A329KBJ2-F1
#
_entry.id   AF-A0A329KBJ2-F1
#
_cell.length_a   1.000
_cell.length_b   1.000
_cell.length_c   1.000
_cell.angle_alpha   90.00
_cell.angle_beta   90.00
_cell.angle_gamma   90.00
#
_symmetry.space_group_name_H-M   'P 1'
#
loop_
_entity.id
_entity.type
_entity.pdbx_description
1 polymer ?
#
loop_
_entity_poly.entity_id
_entity_poly.type
_entity_poly.pdbx_seq_one_letter_code
_entity_poly.pdbx_strand_id
1 'polypeptide(L)' 'MIRSLNSMEKRLLFAKFYEEKTDTEIARTLGITQQAVSRAKRLLLDKLKSHLEI' A
#
# COMPACT_ATOMS: atom_id res chain seq x y z
N MET A 1 -0.88 -14.78 -0.45
CA MET A 1 -0.53 -13.47 0.14
C MET A 1 -0.36 -12.36 -0.90
N ILE A 2 0.73 -12.26 -1.68
CA ILE A 2 0.88 -11.13 -2.63
C ILE A 2 -0.05 -11.24 -3.85
N ARG A 3 -0.35 -12.46 -4.31
CA ARG A 3 -1.26 -12.70 -5.44
C ARG A 3 -2.70 -12.24 -5.15
N SER A 4 -3.16 -12.32 -3.90
CA SER A 4 -4.49 -11.89 -3.44
C SER A 4 -4.64 -10.39 -3.23
N LEU A 5 -3.56 -9.62 -3.41
CA LEU A 5 -3.61 -8.16 -3.43
C LEU A 5 -4.20 -7.68 -4.76
N ASN A 6 -5.08 -6.69 -4.70
CA ASN A 6 -5.57 -6.00 -5.89
C ASN A 6 -4.48 -5.14 -6.53
N SER A 7 -4.73 -4.62 -7.73
CA SER A 7 -3.73 -3.86 -8.50
C SER A 7 -3.26 -2.60 -7.79
N MET A 8 -4.14 -1.91 -7.04
CA MET A 8 -3.79 -0.73 -6.27
C MET A 8 -2.90 -1.10 -5.08
N GLU A 9 -3.27 -2.13 -4.32
CA GLU A 9 -2.50 -2.66 -3.19
C GLU A 9 -1.09 -3.09 -3.63
N LYS A 10 -0.96 -3.78 -4.76
CA LYS A 10 0.34 -4.17 -5.34
C LYS A 10 1.18 -2.95 -5.71
N ARG A 11 0.57 -1.96 -6.35
CA ARG A 11 1.25 -0.72 -6.73
C ARG A 11 1.70 0.10 -5.53
N LEU A 12 0.87 0.16 -4.49
CA LEU A 12 1.19 0.80 -3.21
C LEU A 12 2.35 0.09 -2.50
N LEU A 13 2.31 -1.25 -2.44
CA LEU A 13 3.38 -2.06 -1.85
C LEU A 13 4.71 -1.83 -2.59
N PHE A 14 4.69 -1.91 -3.92
CA PHE A 14 5.87 -1.70 -4.75
C PHE A 14 6.44 -0.28 -4.57
N ALA A 15 5.60 0.75 -4.70
CA ALA A 15 6.05 2.13 -4.55
C ALA A 15 6.63 2.41 -3.16
N LYS A 16 6.05 1.81 -2.10
CA LYS A 16 6.49 2.07 -0.73
C LYS A 16 7.76 1.32 -0.34
N PHE A 17 7.85 0.04 -0.68
CA PHE A 17 8.88 -0.85 -0.15
C PHE A 17 9.97 -1.22 -1.16
N TYR A 18 9.70 -1.06 -2.46
CA TYR A 18 10.71 -1.28 -3.50
C TYR A 18 11.27 0.04 -4.03
N GLU A 19 10.40 1.03 -4.32
CA GLU A 19 10.85 2.36 -4.77
C GLU A 19 11.12 3.36 -3.63
N GLU A 20 10.89 2.95 -2.38
CA GLU A 20 11.09 3.76 -1.16
C GLU A 20 10.38 5.13 -1.15
N LYS A 21 9.31 5.28 -1.93
CA LYS A 21 8.58 6.56 -2.01
C LYS A 21 7.92 6.92 -0.69
N THR A 22 7.87 8.22 -0.41
CA THR A 22 7.09 8.78 0.69
C THR A 22 5.59 8.69 0.39
N ASP A 23 4.75 8.72 1.44
CA ASP A 23 3.30 8.71 1.26
C ASP A 23 2.80 9.89 0.41
N THR A 24 3.50 11.03 0.50
CA THR A 24 3.22 12.24 -0.27
C THR A 24 3.52 12.04 -1.76
N GLU A 25 4.64 11.40 -2.10
CA GLU A 25 4.98 11.09 -3.50
C GLU A 25 4.05 10.06 -4.11
N ILE A 26 3.67 9.05 -3.31
CA ILE A 26 2.68 8.04 -3.72
C ILE A 26 1.32 8.71 -3.96
N ALA A 27 0.89 9.57 -3.05
CA ALA A 27 -0.36 10.33 -3.17
C ALA A 27 -0.41 11.14 -4.46
N ARG A 28 0.67 11.87 -4.76
CA ARG A 28 0.82 12.64 -6.01
C ARG A 28 0.77 11.73 -7.24
N THR A 29 1.48 10.60 -7.22
CA THR A 29 1.53 9.64 -8.34
C THR A 29 0.17 8.97 -8.60
N LEU A 30 -0.62 8.74 -7.55
CA LEU A 30 -1.91 8.06 -7.63
C LEU A 30 -3.10 9.03 -7.76
N GLY A 31 -2.87 10.34 -7.70
CA GLY A 31 -3.95 11.35 -7.79
C GLY A 31 -4.92 11.31 -6.60
N ILE A 32 -4.43 10.91 -5.42
CA ILE A 32 -5.24 10.80 -4.18
C ILE A 32 -4.58 11.59 -3.05
N THR A 33 -5.30 11.76 -1.94
CA THR A 33 -4.73 12.45 -0.77
C THR A 33 -3.74 11.56 -0.01
N GLN A 34 -2.80 12.19 0.70
CA GLN A 34 -1.89 11.48 1.60
C GLN A 34 -2.65 10.69 2.68
N GLN A 35 -3.78 11.21 3.18
CA GLN A 35 -4.61 10.47 4.14
C GLN A 35 -5.23 9.21 3.51
N ALA A 36 -5.62 9.26 2.23
CA ALA A 36 -6.11 8.08 1.52
C ALA A 36 -5.01 7.03 1.37
N VAL A 37 -3.77 7.42 1.07
CA VAL A 37 -2.60 6.52 1.05
C VAL A 37 -2.36 5.90 2.43
N SER A 38 -2.41 6.70 3.50
CA SER A 38 -2.24 6.20 4.87
C SER A 38 -3.29 5.15 5.24
N ARG A 39 -4.56 5.40 4.93
CA ARG A 39 -5.64 4.42 5.12
C ARG A 39 -5.40 3.14 4.31
N ALA A 40 -5.05 3.27 3.03
CA ALA A 40 -4.79 2.13 2.16
C ALA A 40 -3.62 1.27 2.67
N LYS A 41 -2.54 1.89 3.17
CA LYS A 41 -1.43 1.17 3.79
C LYS A 41 -1.85 0.39 5.03
N ARG A 42 -2.68 1.00 5.89
CA ARG A 42 -3.17 0.32 7.11
C ARG A 42 -3.95 -0.95 6.75
N LEU A 43 -4.91 -0.82 5.83
CA LEU A 43 -5.71 -1.96 5.36
C LEU A 43 -4.84 -3.04 4.69
N LEU A 44 -3.86 -2.62 3.89
CA LEU A 44 -2.88 -3.52 3.28
C LEU A 44 -2.08 -4.28 4.35
N LEU A 45 -1.58 -3.58 5.38
CA LEU A 45 -0.83 -4.21 6.47
C LEU A 45 -1.70 -5.19 7.27
N ASP A 46 -2.94 -4.84 7.57
CA ASP A 46 -3.89 -5.72 8.28
C ASP A 46 -4.15 -7.01 7.47
N LYS A 47 -4.32 -6.87 6.16
CA LYS A 47 -4.48 -8.01 5.23
C LYS A 47 -3.22 -8.88 5.16
N LEU A 48 -2.04 -8.28 5.16
CA LEU A 48 -0.76 -9.01 5.17
C LEU A 48 -0.57 -9.78 6.48
N LYS A 49 -0.84 -9.15 7.63
CA LYS A 49 -0.80 -9.80 8.96
C LYS A 49 -1.73 -11.00 9.03
N SER A 50 -2.98 -10.83 8.62
CA SER A 50 -3.97 -11.91 8.57
C SER A 50 -3.51 -13.10 7.71
N HIS A 51 -2.75 -12.86 6.64
CA HIS A 51 -2.20 -13.93 5.81
C HIS A 51 -0.94 -14.60 6.40
N LEU A 52 -0.28 -13.96 7.37
CA LEU A 52 0.91 -14.47 8.03
C LEU A 52 0.60 -15.17 9.36
N GLU A 53 -0.67 -15.18 9.80
CA GLU A 53 -1.10 -15.70 11.11
C GLU A 53 -0.35 -15.06 12.29
N ILE A 54 -0.03 -13.76 12.19
CA ILE A 54 0.66 -12.96 13.22
C ILE A 54 -0.20 -11.77 13.66
#